data_AF-A0A5C7N304-F1
#
_entry.id   AF-A0A5C7N304-F1
#
_cell.length_a   1.000
_cell.length_b   1.000
_cell.length_c   1.000
_cell.angle_alpha   90.00
_cell.angle_beta   90.00
_cell.angle_gamma   90.00
#
_symmetry.space_group_name_H-M   'P 1'
#
loop_
_entity.id
_entity.type
_entity.pdbx_description
1 polymer ?
#
loop_
_entity_poly.entity_id
_entity_poly.type
_entity_poly.pdbx_seq_one_letter_code
_entity_poly.pdbx_strand_id
1 'polypeptide(L)'
;MTGFPSPPRSGCRQPDRRPRCRSRGCCAASAEPSRPATDARPPPADAASSLSVVAGAVRGCTTFTVPDWNPKNPPSTWTVGDVERGDDHITWSTTIGNGWACRRSYRVVANVAASAVVCSDKARPGSPIAMTDFVLANATKG
;
A
#
# COMPACT_ATOMS: atom_id res chain seq x y z
N MET A 1 2.32 54.36 -21.29
CA MET A 1 1.03 53.96 -21.89
C MET A 1 1.22 52.62 -22.59
N THR A 2 0.34 51.67 -22.24
CA THR A 2 0.03 50.38 -22.89
C THR A 2 1.16 49.40 -23.21
N GLY A 3 1.37 48.46 -22.28
CA GLY A 3 2.03 47.17 -22.53
C GLY A 3 1.01 46.10 -22.92
N PHE A 4 1.38 45.27 -23.90
CA PHE A 4 0.81 43.96 -24.17
C PHE A 4 1.43 42.95 -23.19
N PRO A 5 0.66 42.20 -22.38
CA PRO A 5 1.23 41.14 -21.56
C PRO A 5 1.41 39.86 -22.37
N SER A 6 2.65 39.36 -22.39
CA SER A 6 2.99 37.96 -22.66
C SER A 6 2.31 37.02 -21.63
N PRO A 7 2.02 35.76 -21.98
CA PRO A 7 1.38 34.82 -21.07
C PRO A 7 2.32 34.46 -19.90
N PRO A 8 1.84 34.47 -18.64
CA PRO A 8 2.63 34.03 -17.51
C PRO A 8 2.74 32.50 -17.49
N ARG A 9 3.97 32.05 -17.24
CA ARG A 9 4.36 30.71 -16.80
C ARG A 9 3.32 30.11 -15.86
N SER A 10 2.76 28.96 -16.22
CA SER A 10 1.88 28.18 -15.34
C SER A 10 2.69 27.57 -14.20
N GLY A 11 2.90 28.38 -13.16
CA GLY A 11 3.22 27.87 -11.83
C GLY A 11 1.99 27.18 -11.23
N CYS A 12 2.23 26.10 -10.49
CA CYS A 12 1.24 25.44 -9.64
C CYS A 12 0.71 26.45 -8.62
N ARG A 13 -0.38 27.14 -8.97
CA ARG A 13 -1.20 27.85 -7.99
C ARG A 13 -2.14 26.84 -7.38
N GLN A 14 -1.96 26.61 -6.09
CA GLN A 14 -2.94 26.00 -5.23
C GLN A 14 -4.01 27.06 -4.93
N PRO A 15 -5.29 26.83 -5.28
CA PRO A 15 -6.35 27.38 -4.46
C PRO A 15 -7.26 26.27 -3.93
N ASP A 16 -7.63 26.51 -2.68
CA ASP A 16 -8.76 25.96 -1.96
C ASP A 16 -8.75 24.52 -1.43
N ARG A 17 -8.87 24.51 -0.10
CA ARG A 17 -9.01 23.38 0.79
C ARG A 17 -10.33 22.65 0.49
N ARG A 18 -10.26 21.59 -0.31
CA ARG A 18 -11.04 20.34 -0.21
C ARG A 18 -10.59 19.41 -1.34
N PRO A 19 -9.90 18.29 -1.06
CA PRO A 19 -9.69 17.29 -2.08
C PRO A 19 -11.05 16.68 -2.43
N ARG A 20 -11.65 17.10 -3.55
CA ARG A 20 -12.75 16.38 -4.19
C ARG A 20 -12.18 15.04 -4.67
N CYS A 21 -12.17 14.07 -3.77
CA CYS A 21 -12.00 12.68 -4.12
C CYS A 21 -13.25 12.24 -4.88
N ARG A 22 -13.21 12.30 -6.21
CA ARG A 22 -13.87 11.27 -7.01
C ARG A 22 -13.08 9.98 -6.75
N SER A 23 -13.77 8.94 -6.31
CA SER A 23 -13.22 7.65 -5.80
C SER A 23 -12.27 7.80 -4.59
N ARG A 24 -12.84 8.11 -3.43
CA ARG A 24 -12.16 8.23 -2.13
C ARG A 24 -12.08 6.83 -1.50
N GLY A 25 -10.89 6.22 -1.43
CA GLY A 25 -10.69 5.02 -0.61
C GLY A 25 -9.38 4.27 -0.78
N CYS A 26 -8.81 4.21 -1.99
CA CYS A 26 -7.67 3.31 -2.26
C CYS A 26 -6.58 3.97 -3.12
N CYS A 27 -6.40 5.29 -3.01
CA CYS A 27 -5.23 5.95 -3.60
C CYS A 27 -4.01 5.63 -2.77
N ALA A 28 -3.06 4.96 -3.43
CA ALA A 28 -1.73 4.60 -2.97
C ALA A 28 -1.11 5.65 -2.03
N ALA A 29 -0.43 5.13 -1.00
CA ALA A 29 0.60 5.86 -0.28
C ALA A 29 1.72 6.24 -1.25
N SER A 30 1.53 7.35 -1.96
CA SER A 30 2.57 8.06 -2.71
C SER A 30 2.50 9.50 -2.27
N ALA A 31 2.84 9.73 -1.00
CA ALA A 31 3.36 11.02 -0.58
C ALA A 31 4.87 10.95 -0.76
N GLU A 32 5.34 11.42 -1.92
CA GLU A 32 6.74 11.65 -2.21
C GLU A 32 7.23 12.84 -1.37
N PRO A 33 8.24 12.69 -0.49
CA PRO A 33 8.98 13.83 0.02
C PRO A 33 10.11 14.14 -0.96
N SER A 34 9.92 15.17 -1.78
CA SER A 34 10.98 15.74 -2.58
C SER A 34 12.05 16.33 -1.65
N ARG A 35 13.19 15.64 -1.49
CA ARG A 35 14.52 16.23 -1.18
C ARG A 35 15.63 15.18 -1.33
N PRO A 36 16.80 15.55 -1.90
CA PRO A 36 17.87 14.60 -2.16
C PRO A 36 18.70 14.40 -0.88
N ALA A 37 18.92 13.15 -0.48
CA ALA A 37 19.92 12.82 0.53
C ALA A 37 20.52 11.44 0.22
N THR A 38 21.74 11.50 -0.30
CA THR A 38 22.85 10.55 -0.18
C THR A 38 22.60 9.35 0.74
N ASP A 39 22.66 8.15 0.16
CA ASP A 39 23.21 6.91 0.73
C ASP A 39 23.13 6.74 2.27
N ALA A 40 21.91 6.79 2.82
CA ALA A 40 21.65 6.52 4.23
C ALA A 40 20.45 5.59 4.35
N ARG A 41 20.70 4.38 4.84
CA ARG A 41 19.69 3.42 5.27
C ARG A 41 18.66 4.13 6.17
N PRO A 42 17.34 4.06 5.89
CA PRO A 42 16.35 4.82 6.65
C PRO A 42 16.31 4.41 8.13
N PRO A 43 16.11 5.36 9.06
CA PRO A 43 16.08 5.11 10.49
C PRO A 43 14.83 4.29 10.91
N PRO A 44 14.84 3.61 12.08
CA PRO A 44 13.78 2.73 12.57
C PRO A 44 12.37 3.35 12.71
N ALA A 45 12.24 4.67 12.64
CA ALA A 45 10.96 5.37 12.71
C ALA A 45 10.05 5.15 11.48
N ASP A 46 10.59 4.69 10.34
CA ASP A 46 9.83 4.55 9.10
C ASP A 46 9.05 3.23 9.00
N ALA A 47 9.59 2.13 9.52
CA ALA A 47 8.96 0.81 9.38
C ALA A 47 7.74 0.63 10.30
N ALA A 48 7.79 1.09 11.55
CA ALA A 48 6.62 1.05 12.44
C ALA A 48 5.50 1.98 11.93
N SER A 49 5.87 3.11 11.36
CA SER A 49 4.93 4.05 10.73
C SER A 49 4.25 3.43 9.51
N SER A 50 4.99 2.72 8.66
CA SER A 50 4.43 2.05 7.48
C SER A 50 3.42 0.97 7.84
N LEU A 51 3.62 0.24 8.94
CA LEU A 51 2.64 -0.73 9.45
C LEU A 51 1.30 -0.07 9.82
N SER A 52 1.34 1.10 10.45
CA SER A 52 0.13 1.86 10.79
C SER A 52 -0.61 2.34 9.54
N VAL A 53 0.14 2.77 8.51
CA VAL A 53 -0.41 3.17 7.21
C VAL A 53 -1.09 1.98 6.52
N VAL A 54 -0.43 0.82 6.46
CA VAL A 54 -0.99 -0.40 5.87
C VAL A 54 -2.24 -0.85 6.62
N ALA A 55 -2.19 -0.87 7.96
CA ALA A 55 -3.33 -1.25 8.78
C ALA A 55 -4.53 -0.31 8.59
N GLY A 56 -4.28 1.00 8.48
CA GLY A 56 -5.30 1.99 8.16
C GLY A 56 -5.93 1.75 6.78
N ALA A 57 -5.11 1.46 5.77
CA ALA A 57 -5.58 1.18 4.41
C ALA A 57 -6.42 -0.11 4.34
N VAL A 58 -5.95 -1.20 4.97
CA VAL A 58 -6.68 -2.49 5.00
C VAL A 58 -8.05 -2.34 5.66
N ARG A 59 -8.16 -1.54 6.73
CA ARG A 59 -9.44 -1.28 7.40
C ARG A 59 -10.32 -0.27 6.65
N GLY A 60 -9.72 0.69 5.95
CA GLY A 60 -10.43 1.77 5.25
C GLY A 60 -10.90 1.41 3.84
N CYS A 61 -10.29 0.42 3.19
CA CYS A 61 -10.59 -0.01 1.82
C CYS A 61 -10.99 -1.49 1.84
N THR A 62 -12.24 -1.77 2.21
CA THR A 62 -12.75 -3.15 2.32
C THR A 62 -13.14 -3.78 1.00
N THR A 63 -13.42 -2.98 -0.03
CA THR A 63 -13.72 -3.45 -1.39
C THR A 63 -12.99 -2.57 -2.39
N PHE A 64 -12.29 -3.18 -3.34
CA PHE A 64 -11.56 -2.47 -4.39
C PHE A 64 -11.57 -3.24 -5.70
N THR A 65 -11.41 -2.52 -6.81
CA THR A 65 -11.30 -3.09 -8.15
C THR A 65 -9.87 -3.06 -8.64
N VAL A 66 -9.42 -4.18 -9.19
CA VAL A 66 -8.09 -4.31 -9.80
C VAL A 66 -8.28 -4.53 -11.30
N PRO A 67 -7.67 -3.71 -12.17
CA PRO A 67 -7.67 -3.99 -13.60
C PRO A 67 -6.98 -5.32 -13.88
N ASP A 68 -7.55 -6.11 -14.78
CA ASP A 68 -6.91 -7.34 -15.22
C ASP A 68 -5.68 -7.02 -16.08
N TRP A 69 -4.70 -7.92 -16.08
CA TRP A 69 -3.51 -7.76 -16.93
C TRP A 69 -3.87 -7.75 -18.42
N ASN A 70 -4.95 -8.46 -18.80
CA ASN A 70 -5.51 -8.39 -20.13
C ASN A 70 -6.59 -7.29 -20.16
N PRO A 71 -6.36 -6.18 -20.90
CA PRO A 71 -7.29 -5.06 -20.92
C PRO A 71 -8.65 -5.38 -21.56
N LYS A 72 -8.79 -6.54 -22.21
CA LYS A 72 -10.08 -7.02 -22.73
C LYS A 72 -10.98 -7.62 -21.65
N ASN A 73 -10.41 -8.05 -20.53
CA ASN A 73 -11.16 -8.61 -19.43
C ASN A 73 -11.70 -7.50 -18.53
N PRO A 74 -12.93 -7.63 -17.99
CA PRO A 74 -13.44 -6.66 -17.04
C PRO A 74 -12.57 -6.64 -15.77
N PRO A 75 -12.44 -5.48 -15.10
CA PRO A 75 -11.77 -5.39 -13.82
C PRO A 75 -12.38 -6.35 -12.79
N SER A 76 -11.52 -6.90 -11.96
CA SER A 76 -11.91 -7.82 -10.90
C SER A 76 -12.19 -7.06 -9.60
N THR A 77 -13.33 -7.31 -8.98
CA THR A 77 -13.65 -6.78 -7.64
C THR A 77 -13.13 -7.73 -6.57
N TRP A 78 -12.35 -7.18 -5.65
CA TRP A 78 -11.76 -7.87 -4.52
C TRP A 78 -12.33 -7.33 -3.22
N THR A 79 -12.58 -8.22 -2.28
CA THR A 79 -13.08 -7.90 -0.95
C THR A 79 -12.06 -8.30 0.09
N VAL A 80 -11.69 -7.38 0.98
CA VAL A 80 -10.83 -7.63 2.14
C VAL A 80 -11.62 -8.39 3.20
N GLY A 81 -11.00 -9.42 3.78
CA GLY A 81 -11.54 -10.20 4.89
C GLY A 81 -10.43 -10.69 5.82
N ASP A 82 -10.81 -11.46 6.85
CA ASP A 82 -9.90 -12.12 7.80
C ASP A 82 -8.77 -11.21 8.31
N VAL A 83 -9.09 -9.96 8.67
CA VAL A 83 -8.09 -8.98 9.09
C VAL A 83 -7.69 -9.25 10.54
N GLU A 84 -6.41 -9.55 10.76
CA GLU A 84 -5.82 -9.73 12.07
C GLU A 84 -4.67 -8.74 12.26
N ARG A 85 -4.68 -7.98 13.36
CA ARG A 85 -3.67 -6.96 13.67
C ARG A 85 -3.07 -7.26 15.04
N GLY A 86 -1.77 -7.57 15.07
CA GLY A 86 -0.95 -7.54 16.29
C GLY A 86 -0.24 -6.20 16.46
N ASP A 87 0.80 -6.14 17.29
CA ASP A 87 1.59 -4.92 17.49
C ASP A 87 2.55 -4.68 16.32
N ASP A 88 3.29 -5.72 15.94
CA ASP A 88 4.37 -5.73 14.94
C ASP A 88 3.91 -6.20 13.55
N HIS A 89 2.66 -6.65 13.41
CA HIS A 89 2.18 -7.23 12.16
C HIS A 89 0.69 -7.02 11.87
N ILE A 90 0.32 -7.15 10.61
CA ILE A 90 -1.05 -7.29 10.15
C ILE A 90 -1.14 -8.38 9.08
N THR A 91 -2.19 -9.20 9.16
CA THR A 91 -2.56 -10.16 8.13
C THR A 91 -3.98 -9.92 7.67
N TRP A 92 -4.27 -10.25 6.41
CA TRP A 92 -5.62 -10.14 5.84
C TRP A 92 -5.76 -11.04 4.63
N SER A 93 -6.98 -11.39 4.28
CA SER A 93 -7.32 -12.02 3.00
C SER A 93 -7.95 -11.01 2.05
N THR A 94 -7.81 -11.24 0.75
CA THR A 94 -8.74 -10.67 -0.24
C THR A 94 -9.31 -11.77 -1.09
N THR A 95 -10.62 -11.78 -1.24
CA THR A 95 -11.35 -12.76 -2.04
C THR A 95 -11.96 -12.11 -3.26
N ILE A 96 -12.14 -12.93 -4.30
CA ILE A 96 -12.88 -12.58 -5.51
C ILE A 96 -13.97 -13.65 -5.71
N GLY A 97 -15.08 -13.29 -6.35
CA GLY A 97 -16.29 -14.12 -6.46
C GLY A 97 -16.13 -15.49 -7.15
N ASN A 98 -14.97 -15.80 -7.73
CA ASN A 98 -14.66 -17.09 -8.36
C ASN A 98 -14.01 -18.11 -7.40
N GLY A 99 -13.96 -17.83 -6.09
CA GLY A 99 -13.38 -18.72 -5.08
C GLY A 99 -11.87 -18.58 -4.91
N TRP A 100 -11.22 -17.70 -5.69
CA TRP A 100 -9.81 -17.38 -5.52
C TRP A 100 -9.60 -16.42 -4.35
N ALA A 101 -8.56 -16.68 -3.55
CA ALA A 101 -8.21 -15.84 -2.41
C ALA A 101 -6.71 -15.54 -2.40
N CYS A 102 -6.38 -14.31 -2.01
CA CYS A 102 -5.01 -13.90 -1.72
C CYS A 102 -4.89 -13.64 -0.22
N ARG A 103 -4.03 -14.40 0.45
CA ARG A 103 -3.66 -14.18 1.86
C ARG A 103 -2.43 -13.28 1.89
N ARG A 104 -2.41 -12.30 2.78
CA ARG A 104 -1.33 -11.33 2.92
C ARG A 104 -0.82 -11.27 4.34
N SER A 105 0.47 -10.99 4.47
CA SER A 105 1.15 -10.71 5.73
C SER A 105 2.02 -9.48 5.52
N TYR A 106 1.99 -8.59 6.52
CA TYR A 106 2.90 -7.47 6.63
C TYR A 106 3.44 -7.45 8.06
N ARG A 107 4.76 -7.54 8.22
CA ARG A 107 5.43 -7.62 9.50
C ARG A 107 6.55 -6.59 9.57
N VAL A 108 6.81 -6.07 10.77
CA VAL A 108 7.89 -5.13 11.03
C VAL A 108 8.72 -5.62 12.21
N VAL A 109 10.03 -5.70 12.03
CA VAL A 109 10.98 -6.03 13.10
C VAL A 109 12.13 -5.03 13.03
N ALA A 110 12.41 -4.34 14.14
CA ALA A 110 13.35 -3.24 14.19
C ALA A 110 13.05 -2.18 13.11
N ASN A 111 13.98 -1.97 12.16
CA ASN A 111 13.82 -1.05 11.03
C ASN A 111 13.48 -1.74 9.70
N VAL A 112 13.08 -3.02 9.73
CA VAL A 112 12.78 -3.80 8.53
C VAL A 112 11.29 -4.11 8.46
N ALA A 113 10.68 -3.82 7.31
CA ALA A 113 9.33 -4.25 6.98
C ALA A 113 9.39 -5.35 5.92
N ALA A 114 8.63 -6.43 6.13
CA ALA A 114 8.46 -7.51 5.17
C ALA A 114 6.99 -7.65 4.80
N SER A 115 6.71 -7.82 3.51
CA SER A 115 5.37 -8.08 2.99
C SER A 115 5.38 -9.32 2.10
N ALA A 116 4.37 -10.17 2.25
CA ALA A 116 4.15 -11.34 1.42
C ALA A 116 2.68 -11.47 1.03
N VAL A 117 2.47 -12.00 -0.18
CA VAL A 117 1.14 -12.28 -0.74
C VAL A 117 1.16 -13.68 -1.33
N VAL A 118 0.22 -14.53 -0.93
CA VAL A 118 0.03 -15.86 -1.47
C VAL A 118 -1.39 -15.98 -2.00
N CYS A 119 -1.51 -16.19 -3.31
CA CYS A 119 -2.78 -16.27 -4.01
C CYS A 119 -3.02 -17.71 -4.48
N SER A 120 -4.14 -18.30 -4.08
CA SER A 120 -4.58 -19.64 -4.49
C SER A 120 -6.03 -19.85 -4.04
N ASP A 121 -6.75 -20.71 -4.75
CA ASP A 121 -8.03 -21.31 -4.33
C ASP A 121 -7.91 -22.14 -3.03
N LYS A 122 -6.69 -22.52 -2.64
CA LYS A 122 -6.34 -23.25 -1.41
C LYS A 122 -5.36 -22.49 -0.50
N ALA A 123 -5.23 -21.18 -0.65
CA ALA A 123 -4.28 -20.38 0.12
C ALA A 123 -4.52 -20.52 1.64
N ARG A 124 -3.59 -21.18 2.34
CA ARG A 124 -3.65 -21.36 3.80
C ARG A 124 -3.24 -20.07 4.52
N PRO A 125 -3.90 -19.68 5.63
CA PRO A 125 -3.60 -18.45 6.37
C PRO A 125 -2.13 -18.27 6.77
N GLY A 126 -1.43 -19.35 7.15
CA GLY A 126 -0.03 -19.30 7.59
C GLY A 126 1.01 -19.16 6.47
N SER A 127 0.64 -19.35 5.20
CA SER A 127 1.59 -19.33 4.07
C SER A 127 2.32 -17.99 3.90
N PRO A 128 1.62 -16.82 3.87
CA PRO A 128 2.32 -15.53 3.79
C PRO A 128 3.10 -15.18 5.06
N ILE A 129 2.72 -15.72 6.23
CA ILE A 129 3.46 -15.51 7.48
C ILE A 129 4.82 -16.20 7.42
N ALA A 130 4.85 -17.47 7.00
CA ALA A 130 6.12 -18.19 6.83
C ALA A 130 7.09 -17.48 5.86
N MET A 131 6.57 -16.80 4.84
CA MET A 131 7.39 -15.99 3.92
C MET A 131 7.95 -14.74 4.58
N THR A 132 7.13 -13.97 5.31
CA THR A 132 7.62 -12.78 6.01
C THR A 132 8.60 -13.15 7.13
N ASP A 133 8.37 -14.27 7.83
CA ASP A 133 9.29 -14.82 8.83
C ASP A 133 10.64 -15.19 8.22
N PHE A 134 10.64 -15.88 7.08
CA PHE A 134 11.88 -16.24 6.38
C PHE A 134 12.67 -15.00 5.94
N VAL A 135 11.98 -13.99 5.39
CA VAL A 135 12.63 -12.74 4.96
C VAL A 135 13.21 -12.01 6.16
N LEU A 136 12.45 -11.84 7.24
CA LEU A 136 12.90 -11.15 8.44
C LEU A 136 14.05 -11.90 9.12
N ALA A 137 13.94 -13.22 9.27
CA ALA A 137 14.99 -14.05 9.85
C ALA A 137 16.32 -13.97 9.07
N ASN A 138 16.29 -13.65 7.77
CA ASN A 138 17.50 -13.39 7.00
C ASN A 138 17.95 -11.93 7.06
N ALA A 139 17.01 -10.98 7.04
CA ALA A 139 17.29 -9.55 7.03
C ALA A 139 17.77 -9.00 8.38
N THR A 140 17.43 -9.68 9.49
CA THR A 140 17.81 -9.28 10.85
C THR A 140 18.88 -10.18 11.46
N LYS A 141 19.54 -11.03 10.66
CA LYS A 141 20.78 -11.70 11.08
C LYS A 141 21.85 -10.63 11.29
N GLY A 142 22.12 -10.31 12.55
CA GLY A 142 23.25 -9.53 13.03
C GLY A 142 24.20 -10.43 13.80
#